data_AF-A0A528CHI5-F1
#
_entry.id   AF-A0A528CHI5-F1
#
_cell.length_a   1.000
_cell.length_b   1.000
_cell.length_c   1.000
_cell.angle_alpha   90.00
_cell.angle_beta   90.00
_cell.angle_gamma   90.00
#
_symmetry.space_group_name_H-M   'P 1'
#
loop_
_entity.id
_entity.type
_entity.pdbx_description
1 polymer ?
#
loop_
_entity_poly.entity_id
_entity_poly.type
_entity_poly.pdbx_seq_one_letter_code
_entity_poly.pdbx_strand_id
1 'polypeptide(L)' 'TQSCKAIAWSRDGRAVAEGRAPLDLMKPKPDYVEQEVTDWWRAATAALQKLVGTVDAKRVAGIAISNQRETVALIDG' A
#
# COMPACT_ATOMS: atom_id res chain seq x y z
N THR A 1 -11.31 -2.67 -1.32
CA THR A 1 -9.92 -3.12 -1.06
C THR A 1 -9.54 -2.68 0.33
N GLN A 2 -9.06 -3.56 1.20
CA GLN A 2 -9.00 -3.29 2.67
C GLN A 2 -7.58 -3.23 3.25
N SER A 3 -6.53 -3.25 2.43
CA SER A 3 -5.15 -3.16 2.93
C SER A 3 -4.18 -2.69 1.87
N CYS A 4 -3.12 -2.01 2.29
CA CYS A 4 -1.91 -1.81 1.50
C CYS A 4 -0.88 -2.90 1.83
N LYS A 5 -0.20 -3.42 0.80
CA LYS A 5 0.81 -4.48 0.92
C LYS A 5 2.08 -4.08 0.18
N ALA A 6 3.22 -4.24 0.85
CA ALA A 6 4.55 -4.10 0.27
C ALA A 6 5.26 -5.46 0.33
N ILE A 7 5.89 -5.87 -0.76
CA ILE A 7 6.63 -7.14 -0.84
C ILE A 7 8.05 -6.85 -1.32
N ALA A 8 9.04 -7.38 -0.62
CA ALA A 8 10.42 -7.42 -1.11
C ALA A 8 10.61 -8.68 -1.95
N TRP A 9 11.21 -8.50 -3.13
CA TRP A 9 11.50 -9.58 -4.06
C TRP A 9 13.01 -9.73 -4.22
N SER A 10 13.50 -10.97 -4.25
CA SER A 10 14.87 -11.27 -4.65
C SER A 10 15.02 -11.22 -6.17
N ARG A 11 16.28 -11.21 -6.65
CA ARG A 11 16.61 -11.11 -8.09
C ARG A 11 16.08 -12.26 -8.94
N ASP A 12 15.80 -13.40 -8.32
CA ASP A 12 15.21 -14.59 -8.94
C ASP A 12 13.67 -14.60 -8.87
N GLY A 13 13.04 -13.52 -8.40
CA GLY A 13 11.59 -13.37 -8.37
C GLY A 13 10.90 -14.04 -7.18
N ARG A 14 11.61 -14.37 -6.10
CA ARG A 14 11.01 -14.91 -4.87
C ARG A 14 10.61 -13.80 -3.90
N ALA A 15 9.44 -13.91 -3.28
CA ALA A 15 9.04 -13.02 -2.21
C ALA A 15 9.85 -13.35 -0.95
N VAL A 16 10.63 -12.39 -0.44
CA VAL A 16 11.53 -12.61 0.71
C VAL A 16 11.03 -11.97 2.00
N ALA A 17 10.16 -10.96 1.90
CA ALA A 17 9.50 -10.35 3.04
C ALA A 17 8.22 -9.62 2.60
N GLU A 18 7.31 -9.42 3.54
CA GLU A 18 6.06 -8.68 3.34
C GLU A 18 5.82 -7.71 4.50
N GLY A 19 5.39 -6.50 4.18
CA GLY A 19 4.79 -5.57 5.12
C GLY A 19 3.36 -5.25 4.71
N ARG A 20 2.46 -5.11 5.70
CA ARG A 20 1.04 -4.84 5.45
C ARG A 20 0.46 -3.86 6.45
N ALA A 21 -0.42 -3.00 5.96
CA ALA A 21 -1.21 -2.09 6.77
C ALA A 21 -2.69 -2.13 6.33
N PRO A 22 -3.64 -2.08 7.28
CA PRO A 22 -5.05 -2.00 6.95
C PRO A 22 -5.39 -0.67 6.25
N LEU A 23 -6.46 -0.68 5.47
CA LEU A 23 -7.11 0.50 4.92
C LEU A 23 -8.59 0.41 5.27
N ASP A 24 -9.06 1.38 6.04
CA ASP A 24 -10.45 1.42 6.45
C ASP A 24 -11.35 1.82 5.28
N LEU A 25 -12.58 1.31 5.30
CA LEU A 25 -13.61 1.61 4.32
C LEU A 25 -14.74 2.36 5.01
N MET A 26 -15.11 3.50 4.45
CA MET A 26 -16.27 4.25 4.87
C MET A 26 -17.48 3.84 4.03
N LYS A 27 -18.64 3.72 4.69
CA LYS A 27 -19.92 3.40 4.05
C LYS A 27 -20.98 4.40 4.53
N PRO A 28 -20.92 5.66 4.06
CA PRO A 28 -21.80 6.71 4.57
C PRO A 28 -23.28 6.46 4.22
N LYS A 29 -23.55 5.69 3.16
CA LYS A 29 -24.90 5.35 2.66
C LYS A 29 -24.90 3.92 2.09
N PRO A 30 -26.08 3.29 1.94
CA PRO A 30 -26.20 2.07 1.14
C PRO A 30 -25.54 2.25 -0.24
N ASP A 31 -24.82 1.23 -0.69
CA ASP A 31 -24.08 1.16 -1.97
C ASP A 31 -22.88 2.12 -2.13
N TYR A 32 -22.57 2.94 -1.12
CA TYR A 32 -21.38 3.79 -1.13
C TYR A 32 -20.20 3.10 -0.47
N VAL A 33 -19.03 3.17 -1.11
CA VAL A 33 -17.75 2.69 -0.57
C VAL A 33 -16.71 3.76 -0.83
N GLU A 34 -16.25 4.39 0.25
CA GLU A 34 -15.33 5.51 0.21
C GLU A 34 -14.08 5.21 1.05
N GLN A 35 -13.01 5.97 0.80
CA GLN A 35 -11.76 5.94 1.55
C GLN A 35 -11.24 7.37 1.69
N GLU A 36 -10.65 7.68 2.84
CA GLU A 36 -9.89 8.91 3.01
C GLU A 36 -8.58 8.83 2.21
N VAL A 37 -8.34 9.80 1.31
CA VAL A 37 -7.16 9.80 0.43
C VAL A 37 -5.86 9.82 1.24
N THR A 38 -5.85 10.51 2.39
CA THR A 38 -4.67 10.58 3.26
C THR A 38 -4.30 9.23 3.89
N ASP A 39 -5.28 8.32 4.06
CA ASP A 39 -5.02 6.99 4.61
C ASP A 39 -4.29 6.08 3.62
N TRP A 40 -4.38 6.34 2.32
CA TRP A 40 -3.57 5.62 1.32
C TRP A 40 -2.07 5.81 1.57
N TRP A 41 -1.65 7.05 1.79
CA TRP A 41 -0.26 7.38 2.06
C TRP A 41 0.21 6.81 3.40
N ARG A 42 -0.63 6.91 4.44
CA ARG A 42 -0.35 6.36 5.77
C ARG A 42 -0.19 4.84 5.71
N ALA A 43 -1.10 4.13 5.05
CA ALA A 43 -1.04 2.68 4.91
C ALA A 43 0.17 2.23 4.07
N ALA A 44 0.47 2.93 2.97
CA ALA A 44 1.65 2.63 2.15
C ALA A 44 2.95 2.80 2.95
N THR A 45 3.09 3.91 3.68
CA THR A 45 4.26 4.18 4.51
C THR A 45 4.39 3.15 5.64
N ALA A 46 3.30 2.82 6.32
CA ALA A 46 3.30 1.81 7.39
C ALA A 46 3.65 0.40 6.86
N ALA A 47 3.13 0.02 5.69
CA ALA A 47 3.48 -1.25 5.05
C ALA A 47 4.96 -1.29 4.65
N LEU A 48 5.50 -0.20 4.08
CA LEU A 48 6.91 -0.10 3.72
C LEU A 48 7.82 -0.13 4.95
N GLN A 49 7.49 0.60 6.02
CA GLN A 49 8.24 0.60 7.28
C GLN A 49 8.32 -0.80 7.89
N LYS A 50 7.20 -1.53 7.92
CA LYS A 50 7.18 -2.93 8.37
C LYS A 50 8.07 -3.82 7.51
N LEU A 51 8.03 -3.65 6.18
CA LEU A 51 8.85 -4.42 5.26
C LEU A 51 10.34 -4.13 5.46
N VAL A 52 10.77 -2.86 5.44
CA VAL A 52 12.19 -2.49 5.57
C VAL A 52 12.76 -2.77 6.96
N GLY A 53 11.92 -2.96 7.98
CA GLY A 53 12.35 -3.50 9.27
C GLY A 53 12.85 -4.95 9.20
N THR A 54 12.60 -5.66 8.10
CA THR A 54 12.94 -7.07 7.91
C THR A 54 13.94 -7.32 6.77
N VAL A 55 14.32 -6.28 6.02
CA VAL A 55 15.27 -6.37 4.90
C VAL A 55 16.22 -5.17 4.89
N ASP A 56 17.43 -5.33 4.34
CA ASP A 56 18.33 -4.19 4.13
C ASP A 56 17.83 -3.32 2.96
N ALA A 57 17.27 -2.16 3.29
CA ALA A 57 16.76 -1.19 2.32
C ALA A 57 17.82 -0.71 1.31
N LYS A 58 19.12 -0.75 1.67
CA LYS A 58 20.21 -0.36 0.74
C LYS A 58 20.36 -1.33 -0.44
N ARG A 59 19.76 -2.52 -0.37
CA ARG A 59 19.79 -3.52 -1.44
C ARG A 59 18.63 -3.39 -2.43
N VAL A 60 17.68 -2.48 -2.18
CA VAL A 60 16.54 -2.24 -3.07
C VAL A 60 17.04 -1.53 -4.33
N ALA A 61 16.95 -2.20 -5.47
CA ALA A 61 17.39 -1.68 -6.76
C ALA A 61 16.29 -0.91 -7.53
N GLY A 62 15.04 -1.05 -7.11
CA GLY A 62 13.89 -0.44 -7.78
C GLY A 62 12.58 -0.71 -7.06
N ILE A 63 11.54 0.02 -7.44
CA ILE A 63 10.19 -0.08 -6.87
C ILE A 63 9.20 -0.20 -8.03
N ALA A 64 8.26 -1.13 -7.89
CA ALA A 64 7.08 -1.23 -8.74
C ALA A 64 5.83 -0.96 -7.90
N ILE A 65 4.85 -0.26 -8.47
CA ILE A 65 3.61 0.10 -7.80
C ILE A 65 2.46 -0.58 -8.56
N SER A 66 1.56 -1.20 -7.80
CA SER A 66 0.28 -1.69 -8.28
C SER A 66 -0.81 -1.13 -7.38
N ASN A 67 -1.92 -0.71 -7.98
CA ASN A 67 -3.02 -0.04 -7.31
C ASN A 67 -4.37 -0.68 -7.65
N GLN A 68 -5.40 -0.28 -6.91
CA GLN A 68 -6.78 -0.61 -7.22
C GLN A 68 -7.23 0.11 -8.50
N ARG A 69 -8.11 -0.51 -9.30
CA ARG A 69 -8.79 0.13 -10.43
C ARG A 69 -10.13 0.76 -9.99
N GLU A 70 -10.63 1.71 -10.79
CA GLU A 70 -11.96 2.34 -10.63
C GLU A 70 -12.14 3.27 -9.41
N THR A 71 -11.03 3.70 -8.79
CA THR A 71 -11.05 4.69 -7.71
C THR A 71 -10.77 6.10 -8.26
N VAL A 72 -11.51 7.11 -7.78
CA VAL A 72 -11.30 8.53 -8.12
C VAL A 72 -10.91 9.30 -6.84
N ALA A 73 -9.84 10.09 -6.91
CA ALA A 73 -9.47 11.06 -5.88
C ALA A 73 -9.63 12.47 -6.45
N LEU A 74 -10.42 13.30 -5.78
CA LEU A 74 -10.53 14.72 -6.11
C LEU A 74 -9.43 15.47 -5.35
N ILE A 75 -8.65 16.29 -6.05
CA ILE A 75 -7.55 17.07 -5.49
C ILE A 75 -7.67 18.52 -5.94
N ASP A 76 -7.41 19.45 -5.03
CA ASP A 76 -7.05 20.83 -5.31
C ASP A 76 -5.55 21.05 -5.04
N GLY A 77 -5.01 22.17 -5.55
CA GLY A 77 -3.58 22.51 -5.51
C GLY A 77 -3.27 23.64 -4.54
#